data_AF-A0A948V127-F1
#
_entry.id   AF-A0A948V127-F1
#
_cell.length_a   1.000
_cell.length_b   1.000
_cell.length_c   1.000
_cell.angle_alpha   90.00
_cell.angle_beta   90.00
_cell.angle_gamma   90.00
#
_symmetry.space_group_name_H-M   'P 1'
#
loop_
_entity.id
_entity.type
_entity.pdbx_description
1 polymer ?
#
loop_
_entity_poly.entity_id
_entity_poly.type
_entity_poly.pdbx_seq_one_letter_code
_entity_poly.pdbx_strand_id
1 'polypeptide(L)'
;NGETRGLAGSYETSGQILGALRSNALYGRPDDYQETLASRTRALTADQMDAAARAAIDPARFVWVVVGDASVVQPQLEALGLPVEVRQPE
;
A
#
# COMPACT_ATOMS: atom_id res chain seq x y z
N ASN A 1 -1.67 4.42 -15.11
CA ASN A 1 -2.62 5.04 -16.07
C ASN A 1 -4.06 4.54 -15.98
N GLY A 2 -4.43 3.61 -15.08
CA GLY A 2 -5.82 3.12 -14.93
C GLY A 2 -6.72 4.01 -14.05
N GLU A 3 -6.17 4.54 -12.95
CA GLU A 3 -6.93 5.31 -11.94
C GLU A 3 -7.63 6.58 -12.49
N THR A 4 -7.01 7.29 -13.44
CA THR A 4 -7.57 8.56 -13.94
C THR A 4 -8.77 8.39 -14.86
N ARG A 5 -8.94 7.22 -15.50
CA ARG A 5 -10.09 6.93 -16.38
C ARG A 5 -11.30 6.37 -15.64
N GLY A 6 -11.17 6.03 -14.36
CA GLY A 6 -12.24 5.50 -13.52
C GLY A 6 -12.94 6.52 -12.62
N LEU A 7 -12.51 7.79 -12.65
CA LEU A 7 -12.99 8.82 -11.71
C LEU A 7 -14.49 9.11 -11.87
N ALA A 8 -15.04 9.16 -13.09
CA ALA A 8 -16.48 9.34 -13.27
C ALA A 8 -17.27 8.16 -12.69
N GLY A 9 -16.87 6.92 -13.01
CA GLY A 9 -17.53 5.68 -12.57
C GLY A 9 -17.42 5.39 -11.07
N SER A 10 -16.40 5.95 -10.41
CA SER A 10 -16.14 5.72 -8.99
C SER A 10 -17.01 6.58 -8.07
N TYR A 11 -17.84 7.48 -8.63
CA TYR A 11 -18.63 8.48 -7.90
C TYR A 11 -20.07 8.62 -8.43
N GLU A 12 -20.58 7.63 -9.17
CA GLU A 12 -21.91 7.68 -9.81
C GLU A 12 -23.07 7.46 -8.83
N THR A 13 -22.81 6.82 -7.69
CA THR A 13 -23.82 6.54 -6.67
C THR A 13 -23.62 7.38 -5.40
N SER A 14 -24.73 7.71 -4.71
CA SER A 14 -24.68 8.42 -3.44
C SER A 14 -23.82 7.70 -2.38
N GLY A 15 -23.76 6.36 -2.42
CA GLY A 15 -22.93 5.56 -1.51
C GLY A 15 -21.43 5.74 -1.77
N GLN A 16 -21.03 5.80 -3.03
CA GLN A 16 -19.63 6.07 -3.41
C GLN A 16 -19.19 7.48 -3.00
N ILE A 17 -20.04 8.49 -3.20
CA ILE A 17 -19.77 9.87 -2.76
C ILE A 17 -19.63 9.93 -1.24
N LEU A 18 -20.55 9.33 -0.49
CA LEU A 18 -20.50 9.31 0.97
C LEU A 18 -19.24 8.61 1.50
N GLY A 19 -18.82 7.50 0.85
CA GLY A 19 -17.56 6.83 1.17
C GLY A 19 -16.34 7.73 0.93
N ALA A 20 -16.34 8.51 -0.15
CA ALA A 20 -15.28 9.47 -0.46
C ALA A 20 -15.17 10.56 0.61
N LEU A 21 -16.29 11.18 0.99
CA LEU A 21 -16.34 12.21 2.02
C LEU A 21 -15.88 11.68 3.38
N ARG A 22 -16.33 10.48 3.76
CA ARG A 22 -15.89 9.83 5.01
C ARG A 22 -14.38 9.57 5.00
N SER A 23 -13.84 9.09 3.89
CA SER A 23 -12.40 8.84 3.73
C SER A 23 -11.59 10.15 3.78
N ASN A 24 -12.07 11.20 3.12
CA ASN A 24 -11.43 12.51 3.17
C ASN A 24 -11.39 13.05 4.60
N ALA A 25 -12.50 12.98 5.33
CA ALA A 25 -12.56 13.38 6.73
C ALA A 25 -11.60 12.56 7.61
N LEU A 26 -11.56 11.23 7.42
CA LEU A 26 -10.67 10.33 8.18
C LEU A 26 -9.19 10.66 7.97
N TYR A 27 -8.80 10.97 6.73
CA TYR A 27 -7.41 11.24 6.36
C TYR A 27 -7.06 12.74 6.33
N GLY A 28 -7.95 13.61 6.78
CA GLY A 28 -7.76 15.08 6.77
C GLY A 28 -7.54 15.66 5.37
N ARG A 29 -8.14 15.06 4.33
CA ARG A 29 -8.01 15.49 2.94
C ARG A 29 -9.02 16.60 2.62
N PRO A 30 -8.68 17.53 1.70
CA PRO A 30 -9.63 18.52 1.20
C PRO A 30 -10.86 17.89 0.52
N ASP A 31 -11.98 18.62 0.48
CA ASP A 31 -13.20 18.16 -0.19
C ASP A 31 -13.03 18.01 -1.71
N ASP A 32 -12.10 18.75 -2.32
CA ASP A 32 -11.74 18.69 -3.74
C ASP A 32 -10.69 17.60 -4.06
N TYR A 33 -10.37 16.73 -3.09
CA TYR A 33 -9.27 15.78 -3.22
C TYR A 33 -9.40 14.89 -4.45
N GLN A 34 -10.62 14.45 -4.77
CA GLN A 34 -10.94 13.58 -5.90
C GLN A 34 -10.71 14.28 -7.24
N GLU A 35 -11.05 15.56 -7.33
CA GLU A 35 -10.87 16.38 -8.53
C GLU A 35 -9.38 16.64 -8.80
N THR A 36 -8.61 16.86 -7.73
CA THR A 36 -7.18 17.19 -7.80
C THR A 36 -6.26 15.97 -7.79
N LEU A 37 -6.77 14.77 -7.50
CA LEU A 37 -5.95 13.56 -7.37
C LEU A 37 -5.11 13.28 -8.62
N ALA A 38 -5.70 13.44 -9.81
CA ALA A 38 -5.00 13.16 -11.06
C ALA A 38 -3.84 14.14 -11.33
N SER A 39 -4.00 15.43 -11.02
CA SER A 39 -2.93 16.40 -11.19
C SER A 39 -1.83 16.19 -10.15
N ARG A 40 -2.21 15.94 -8.88
CA ARG A 40 -1.28 15.62 -7.79
C ARG A 40 -0.41 14.41 -8.13
N THR A 41 -1.01 13.31 -8.59
CA THR A 41 -0.27 12.08 -8.94
C THR A 41 0.69 12.30 -10.10
N ARG A 42 0.30 13.08 -11.12
CA ARG A 42 1.18 13.40 -12.27
C ARG A 42 2.34 14.34 -11.90
N ALA A 43 2.18 15.15 -10.87
CA ALA A 43 3.21 16.07 -10.41
C ALA A 43 4.30 15.40 -9.55
N LEU A 44 4.10 14.13 -9.13
CA LEU A 44 5.08 13.40 -8.35
C LEU A 44 6.32 13.07 -9.20
N THR A 45 7.49 13.34 -8.63
CA THR A 45 8.79 13.01 -9.23
C THR A 45 9.38 11.75 -8.61
N ALA A 46 10.32 11.11 -9.33
CA ALA A 46 11.04 9.94 -8.82
C ALA A 46 11.78 10.26 -7.51
N ASP A 47 12.42 11.43 -7.42
CA ASP A 47 13.17 11.85 -6.23
C ASP A 47 12.26 12.02 -5.01
N GLN A 48 11.07 12.60 -5.19
CA GLN A 48 10.07 12.70 -4.12
C GLN A 48 9.59 11.32 -3.66
N MET A 49 9.39 10.39 -4.59
CA MET A 49 8.99 9.02 -4.26
C MET A 49 10.10 8.26 -3.52
N ASP A 50 11.36 8.38 -3.96
CA ASP A 50 12.51 7.76 -3.29
C ASP A 50 12.69 8.32 -1.87
N ALA A 51 12.64 9.64 -1.71
CA ALA A 51 12.74 10.28 -0.39
C ALA A 51 11.62 9.82 0.55
N ALA A 52 10.37 9.75 0.06
CA ALA A 52 9.24 9.26 0.85
C ALA A 52 9.40 7.78 1.25
N ALA A 53 9.85 6.94 0.32
CA ALA A 53 10.09 5.53 0.58
C ALA A 53 11.16 5.33 1.67
N ARG A 54 12.29 6.05 1.59
CA ARG A 54 13.36 5.97 2.60
C ARG A 54 12.92 6.45 3.98
N ALA A 55 12.02 7.43 4.04
CA ALA A 55 11.50 7.93 5.31
C ALA A 55 10.48 6.98 5.96
N ALA A 56 9.68 6.28 5.14
CA ALA A 56 8.60 5.42 5.61
C ALA A 56 9.02 3.96 5.83
N ILE A 57 10.05 3.50 5.11
CA ILE A 57 10.47 2.11 5.08
C ILE A 57 11.79 1.97 5.81
N ASP A 58 11.79 1.21 6.92
CA ASP A 58 13.00 0.75 7.60
C ASP A 58 13.23 -0.74 7.28
N PRO A 59 14.13 -1.08 6.34
CA PRO A 59 14.38 -2.46 5.96
C PRO A 59 14.92 -3.32 7.10
N ALA A 60 15.56 -2.72 8.12
CA ALA A 60 16.08 -3.46 9.27
C ALA A 60 14.98 -3.98 10.20
N ARG A 61 13.74 -3.47 10.04
CA ARG A 61 12.57 -3.85 10.84
C ARG A 61 11.56 -4.71 10.07
N PHE A 62 11.94 -5.21 8.90
CA PHE A 62 11.07 -6.03 8.07
C PHE A 62 10.82 -7.40 8.70
N VAL A 63 9.53 -7.78 8.73
CA VAL A 63 9.11 -9.15 9.01
C VAL A 63 8.74 -9.79 7.69
N TRP A 64 9.45 -10.87 7.34
CA TRP A 64 9.17 -11.65 6.15
C TRP A 64 8.27 -12.83 6.52
N VAL A 65 7.11 -12.91 5.88
CA VAL A 65 6.20 -14.04 6.04
C VAL A 65 6.32 -14.93 4.80
N VAL A 66 6.74 -16.17 5.00
CA VAL A 66 6.90 -17.16 3.94
C VAL A 66 5.84 -18.25 4.15
N VAL A 67 5.01 -18.49 3.13
CA VAL A 67 3.92 -19.48 3.18
C VAL A 67 4.21 -20.59 2.18
N GLY A 68 4.29 -21.83 2.66
CA GLY A 68 4.55 -23.00 1.83
C GLY A 68 4.71 -24.29 2.65
N ASP A 69 5.05 -25.38 1.98
CA ASP A 69 5.40 -26.64 2.64
C ASP A 69 6.71 -26.48 3.43
N ALA A 70 6.63 -26.65 4.75
CA ALA A 70 7.76 -26.51 5.64
C ALA A 70 8.94 -27.44 5.27
N SER A 71 8.65 -28.65 4.79
CA SER A 71 9.69 -29.62 4.40
C SER A 71 10.53 -29.15 3.20
N VAL A 72 9.95 -28.28 2.36
CA VAL A 72 10.60 -27.71 1.18
C VAL A 72 11.29 -26.39 1.53
N VAL A 73 10.64 -25.55 2.34
CA VAL A 73 11.04 -24.15 2.59
C VAL A 73 12.07 -24.04 3.72
N GLN A 74 11.91 -24.80 4.81
CA GLN A 74 12.74 -24.66 6.00
C GLN A 74 14.26 -24.79 5.72
N PRO A 75 14.75 -25.78 4.95
CA PRO A 75 16.19 -25.92 4.67
C PRO A 75 16.78 -24.71 3.93
N GLN A 76 15.97 -24.03 3.10
CA GLN A 76 16.40 -22.84 2.35
C GLN A 76 16.56 -21.63 3.27
N LEU A 77 15.69 -21.52 4.29
CA LEU A 77 15.75 -20.42 5.27
C LEU A 77 16.88 -20.61 6.28
N GLU A 78 17.18 -21.86 6.66
CA GLU A 78 18.33 -22.17 7.53
C GLU A 78 19.65 -21.68 6.92
N ALA A 79 19.81 -21.80 5.60
CA ALA A 79 20.99 -21.33 4.88
C ALA A 79 21.19 -19.80 4.96
N LEU A 80 20.14 -19.03 5.28
CA LEU A 80 20.22 -17.57 5.42
C LEU A 80 20.76 -17.14 6.78
N GLY A 81 20.80 -18.03 7.78
CA GLY A 81 21.27 -17.72 9.13
C GLY A 81 20.44 -16.65 9.84
N LEU A 82 19.19 -16.43 9.42
CA LEU A 82 18.27 -15.48 10.01
C LEU A 82 17.37 -16.14 11.06
N PRO A 83 16.89 -15.40 12.08
CA PRO A 83 15.88 -15.93 12.99
C PRO A 83 14.60 -16.28 12.24
N VAL A 84 14.11 -17.52 12.40
CA VAL A 84 12.87 -18.01 11.79
C VAL A 84 11.91 -18.42 12.89
N GLU A 85 10.68 -17.92 12.80
CA GLU A 85 9.57 -18.35 13.63
C GLU A 85 8.59 -19.17 12.79
N VAL A 86 8.29 -20.40 13.22
CA VAL A 86 7.30 -21.26 12.55
C VAL A 86 5.96 -21.12 13.26
N ARG A 87 4.91 -20.82 12.47
CA ARG A 87 3.52 -20.76 12.92
C ARG A 87 2.69 -21.74 12.10
N GLN A 88 1.86 -22.54 12.76
CA GLN A 88 0.83 -23.33 12.09
C GLN A 88 -0.46 -22.50 12.00
N PRO A 89 -1.24 -22.62 10.91
CA PRO A 89 -2.56 -22.00 10.85
C PRO A 89 -3.44 -22.56 11.97
N GLU A 90 -4.16 -21.68 12.65
CA GLU A 90 -5.22 -22.05 13.62
C GLU A 90 -6.44 -22.66 12.93
#